data_AF-A0A7V5Q9P3-F1
#
_entry.id   AF-A0A7V5Q9P3-F1
#
_cell.length_a   1.000
_cell.length_b   1.000
_cell.length_c   1.000
_cell.angle_alpha   90.00
_cell.angle_beta   90.00
_cell.angle_gamma   90.00
#
_symmetry.space_group_name_H-M   'P 1'
#
loop_
_entity.id
_entity.type
_entity.pdbx_description
1 polymer ?
#
loop_
_entity_poly.entity_id
_entity_poly.type
_entity_poly.pdbx_seq_one_letter_code
_entity_poly.pdbx_strand_id
1 'polypeptide(L)' 'MPGHETKQSATGRLLALQNPGQPVWTPRDYAALAREGYQGNPVAYRCVRMIAEAAASVPWVLYEDRKR' A
#
# COMPACT_ATOMS: atom_id res chain seq x y z
N MET A 1 23.95 10.17 -4.01
CA MET A 1 23.29 11.00 -2.97
C MET A 1 21.86 11.24 -3.41
N PRO A 2 20.82 11.00 -2.61
CA PRO A 2 19.46 11.37 -3.01
C PRO A 2 19.32 12.89 -2.84
N GLY A 3 19.11 13.61 -3.95
CA GLY A 3 18.76 15.02 -3.92
C GLY A 3 17.34 15.19 -3.39
N HIS A 4 17.14 16.08 -2.43
CA HIS A 4 15.79 16.43 -2.00
C HIS A 4 15.04 17.12 -3.14
N GLU A 5 14.04 16.44 -3.71
CA GLU A 5 13.13 17.02 -4.66
C GLU A 5 12.30 18.10 -3.96
N THR A 6 12.42 19.34 -4.43
CA THR A 6 11.66 20.46 -3.86
C THR A 6 10.48 20.74 -4.79
N LYS A 7 9.27 20.51 -4.29
CA LYS A 7 8.03 20.72 -5.06
C LYS A 7 7.92 22.19 -5.48
N GLN A 8 8.02 22.46 -6.79
CA GLN A 8 8.00 23.81 -7.36
C GLN A 8 6.63 24.51 -7.30
N SER A 9 5.56 23.75 -7.01
CA SER A 9 4.20 24.27 -6.97
C SER A 9 3.94 25.19 -5.78
N ALA A 10 3.39 26.39 -6.04
CA ALA A 10 2.98 27.36 -5.02
C ALA A 10 1.72 26.92 -4.24
N THR A 11 1.08 25.81 -4.59
CA THR A 11 -0.13 25.28 -3.94
C THR A 11 0.09 24.98 -2.46
N GLY A 12 1.33 24.73 -2.02
CA GLY A 12 1.66 24.52 -0.61
C GLY A 12 1.22 25.65 0.34
N ARG A 13 1.28 26.91 -0.12
CA ARG A 13 0.80 28.06 0.66
C ARG A 13 -0.72 28.14 0.72
N LEU A 14 -1.39 27.67 -0.33
CA LEU A 14 -2.86 27.64 -0.39
C LEU A 14 -3.43 26.53 0.50
N LEU A 15 -2.73 25.40 0.66
CA LEU A 15 -3.10 24.32 1.58
C LEU A 15 -3.22 24.79 3.04
N ALA A 16 -2.40 25.77 3.46
CA ALA A 16 -2.44 26.33 4.81
C ALA A 16 -3.60 27.31 5.03
N LEU A 17 -4.14 27.89 3.95
CA LEU A 17 -5.25 28.84 3.98
C LEU A 17 -6.61 28.16 3.74
N GLN A 18 -6.60 26.97 3.16
CA GLN A 18 -7.79 26.12 3.08
C GLN A 18 -7.93 25.36 4.41
N ASN A 19 -9.13 25.38 5.00
CA ASN A 19 -9.48 24.39 6.00
C ASN A 19 -9.89 23.11 5.23
N PRO A 20 -9.01 22.11 5.07
CA PRO A 20 -9.45 20.85 4.48
C PRO A 20 -10.62 20.36 5.34
N GLY A 21 -11.73 20.02 4.70
CA GLY A 21 -12.83 19.35 5.41
C GLY A 21 -12.30 18.13 6.16
N GLN A 22 -13.12 17.58 7.06
CA GLN A 22 -12.77 16.31 7.71
C GLN A 22 -12.41 15.27 6.65
N PRO A 23 -11.21 14.66 6.71
CA PRO A 23 -10.83 13.64 5.75
C PRO A 23 -11.82 12.47 5.87
N VAL A 24 -12.63 12.27 4.82
CA VAL A 24 -13.55 11.14 4.72
C VAL A 24 -12.75 9.97 4.15
N TRP A 25 -12.22 9.15 5.04
CA TRP A 25 -11.62 7.88 4.66
C TRP A 25 -12.71 6.87 4.31
N THR A 26 -12.41 6.00 3.34
CA THR A 26 -13.22 4.81 3.13
C THR A 26 -13.38 4.08 4.48
N PRO A 27 -14.60 3.69 4.88
CA PRO A 27 -14.81 2.93 6.10
C PRO A 27 -13.85 1.74 6.14
N ARG A 28 -13.21 1.51 7.29
CA ARG A 28 -12.25 0.40 7.50
C ARG A 28 -12.96 -0.95 7.64
N ASP A 29 -14.00 -1.18 6.86
CA ASP A 29 -14.67 -2.46 6.76
C ASP A 29 -13.89 -3.34 5.78
N TYR A 30 -12.83 -3.96 6.28
CA TYR A 30 -11.97 -4.82 5.47
C TYR A 30 -12.72 -6.05 4.92
N ALA A 31 -13.77 -6.51 5.61
CA ALA A 31 -14.56 -7.64 5.14
C ALA A 31 -15.35 -7.27 3.89
N ALA A 32 -16.04 -6.11 3.90
CA ALA A 32 -16.71 -5.57 2.73
C ALA A 32 -15.72 -5.28 1.59
N LEU A 33 -14.57 -4.68 1.90
CA LEU A 33 -13.53 -4.38 0.92
C LEU A 33 -12.96 -5.65 0.26
N ALA A 34 -12.78 -6.74 1.01
CA ALA A 34 -12.31 -8.01 0.45
C ALA A 34 -13.36 -8.67 -0.44
N ARG A 35 -14.65 -8.59 -0.07
CA ARG A 35 -15.75 -9.10 -0.90
C ARG A 35 -15.82 -8.40 -2.25
N GLU A 36 -15.91 -7.07 -2.22
CA GLU A 36 -16.10 -6.28 -3.44
C GLU A 36 -14.80 -6.15 -4.25
N GLY A 37 -13.66 -5.98 -3.56
CA GLY A 37 -12.36 -5.73 -4.18
C GLY A 37 -11.57 -6.98 -4.60
N TYR A 38 -11.94 -8.17 -4.12
CA TYR A 38 -11.23 -9.41 -4.44
C TYR A 38 -12.17 -10.55 -4.84
N GLN A 39 -13.19 -10.87 -4.04
CA GLN A 39 -14.05 -12.04 -4.33
C GLN A 39 -14.91 -11.85 -5.61
N GLY A 40 -15.48 -10.65 -5.81
CA GLY A 40 -16.31 -10.33 -6.98
C GLY A 40 -15.54 -9.85 -8.21
N ASN A 41 -14.23 -9.62 -8.11
CA ASN A 41 -13.41 -9.03 -9.17
C ASN A 41 -12.36 -10.03 -9.68
N PRO A 42 -12.54 -10.63 -10.87
CA PRO A 42 -11.62 -11.66 -11.38
C PRO A 42 -10.22 -11.12 -11.69
N VAL A 43 -10.09 -9.83 -12.05
CA VAL A 43 -8.77 -9.21 -12.32
C VAL A 43 -8.00 -9.08 -11.01
N ALA A 44 -8.61 -8.49 -9.98
CA ALA A 44 -7.99 -8.35 -8.68
C ALA A 44 -7.66 -9.72 -8.06
N TYR A 45 -8.58 -10.68 -8.19
CA TYR A 45 -8.34 -12.07 -7.78
C TYR A 45 -7.07 -12.62 -8.42
N ARG A 46 -6.96 -12.54 -9.75
CA ARG A 46 -5.82 -13.08 -10.49
C ARG A 46 -4.51 -12.40 -10.09
N CYS A 47 -4.50 -11.09 -9.96
CA CYS A 47 -3.31 -10.31 -9.55
C CYS A 47 -2.80 -10.75 -8.18
N VAL A 48 -3.69 -10.76 -7.18
CA VAL A 48 -3.33 -11.16 -5.81
C VAL A 48 -2.86 -12.61 -5.77
N ARG A 49 -3.58 -13.53 -6.45
CA ARG A 49 -3.20 -14.94 -6.51
C ARG A 49 -1.80 -15.13 -7.11
N MET A 50 -1.51 -14.44 -8.21
CA MET A 50 -0.20 -14.50 -8.88
C MET A 50 0.94 -14.04 -7.96
N ILE A 51 0.75 -12.92 -7.27
CA ILE A 51 1.76 -12.38 -6.35
C ILE A 51 1.95 -13.31 -5.15
N ALA A 52 0.86 -13.80 -4.56
CA ALA A 52 0.91 -14.69 -3.41
C ALA A 52 1.60 -16.02 -3.75
N GLU A 53 1.29 -16.61 -4.90
CA GLU A 53 1.97 -17.83 -5.37
C GLU A 53 3.46 -17.57 -5.65
N ALA A 54 3.80 -16.46 -6.30
CA ALA A 54 5.18 -16.09 -6.54
C ALA A 54 5.97 -15.94 -5.23
N ALA A 55 5.42 -15.21 -4.25
CA ALA A 55 6.04 -15.04 -2.94
C ALA A 55 6.19 -16.37 -2.19
N ALA A 56 5.17 -17.24 -2.24
CA ALA A 56 5.20 -18.55 -1.61
C ALA A 56 6.18 -19.52 -2.29
N SER A 57 6.49 -19.33 -3.57
CA SER A 57 7.40 -20.18 -4.32
C SER A 57 8.88 -19.96 -4.00
N VAL A 58 9.22 -18.85 -3.33
CA VAL A 58 10.60 -18.51 -2.98
C VAL A 58 11.10 -19.45 -1.88
N PRO A 59 12.20 -20.21 -2.09
CA PRO A 59 12.79 -21.05 -1.06
C PRO A 59 13.47 -20.20 0.02
N TRP A 60 13.28 -20.56 1.28
CA TRP A 60 13.85 -19.86 2.43
C TRP A 60 15.06 -20.60 2.96
N VAL A 61 16.11 -19.86 3.30
CA VAL A 61 17.29 -20.39 4.00
C VAL A 61 17.32 -19.78 5.40
N LEU A 62 17.34 -20.64 6.41
CA LEU A 62 17.47 -20.22 7.81
C LEU A 62 18.96 -20.11 8.16
N TYR A 63 19.37 -18.95 8.64
CA TYR A 63 20.70 -18.71 9.16
C TYR A 63 20.63 -18.53 10.68
N GLU A 64 21.47 -19.25 11.41
CA GLU A 64 21.65 -19.07 12.84
C GLU A 64 23.06 -18.52 13.08
N ASP A 65 23.15 -17.28 13.58
CA ASP A 65 24.42 -16.71 14.03
C ASP A 65 24.61 -17.01 15.51
N ARG A 66 25.32 -18.11 15.81
CA ARG A 66 25.71 -18.43 17.19
C ARG A 66 26.90 -17.56 17.60
N LYS A 67 26.61 -16.37 18.12
CA LYS A 67 27.58 -15.58 18.88
C LYS A 67 27.84 -16.22 20.25
N ARG A 68 29.12 -16.42 20.55
CA ARG A 68 29.64 -16.87 21.85
C ARG A 68 30.26 -15.69 22.59
#